data_AF-A0A430UXB7-F1
#
_entry.id   AF-A0A430UXB7-F1
#
_cell.length_a   1.000
_cell.length_b   1.000
_cell.length_c   1.000
_cell.angle_alpha   90.00
_cell.angle_beta   90.00
_cell.angle_gamma   90.00
#
_symmetry.space_group_name_H-M   'P 1'
#
loop_
_entity.id
_entity.type
_entity.pdbx_description
1 polymer ?
#
loop_
_entity_poly.entity_id
_entity_poly.type
_entity_poly.pdbx_seq_one_letter_code
_entity_poly.pdbx_strand_id
1 'polypeptide(L)' 'LGVPMMILFTLALTPALLWVREKGGSILAPALLHGTLNAIAGLSLILVERTHDLLIGVVGLPGLFLLSLFNLWLRRRV' A
#
# COMPACT_ATOMS: atom_id res chain seq x y z
N LEU A 1 12.59 13.01 -1.20
CA LEU A 1 12.09 12.02 -0.21
C LEU A 1 11.54 10.73 -0.82
N GLY A 2 11.43 10.59 -2.15
CA GLY A 2 10.77 9.44 -2.78
C GLY A 2 11.31 8.07 -2.37
N VAL A 3 12.64 7.88 -2.34
CA VAL A 3 13.25 6.59 -1.96
C VAL A 3 12.93 6.20 -0.50
N PRO A 4 13.18 7.05 0.52
CA PRO A 4 12.74 6.76 1.90
C PRO A 4 11.23 6.48 2.03
N MET A 5 10.38 7.22 1.32
CA MET A 5 8.93 6.98 1.35
C MET A 5 8.55 5.63 0.74
N MET A 6 9.21 5.22 -0.34
CA MET A 6 8.99 3.91 -0.94
C MET A 6 9.44 2.77 -0.03
N ILE A 7 10.55 2.96 0.70
CA ILE A 7 11.00 2.00 1.71
C ILE A 7 9.94 1.86 2.82
N LEU A 8 9.48 2.98 3.39
CA LEU A 8 8.42 2.95 4.40
C LEU A 8 7.13 2.32 3.89
N PHE A 9 6.73 2.65 2.67
CA PHE A 9 5.53 2.11 2.04
C PHE A 9 5.62 0.60 1.84
N THR A 10 6.74 0.09 1.33
CA THR A 10 6.91 -1.36 1.09
C THR A 10 7.05 -2.14 2.39
N LEU A 11 7.71 -1.58 3.41
CA LEU A 11 7.72 -2.14 4.77
C LEU A 11 6.30 -2.22 5.35
N ALA A 12 5.50 -1.15 5.22
CA ALA A 12 4.13 -1.13 5.71
C ALA A 12 3.18 -2.04 4.91
N LEU A 13 3.43 -2.25 3.62
CA LEU A 13 2.64 -3.14 2.76
C LEU A 13 2.93 -4.64 3.01
N THR A 14 4.13 -4.96 3.49
CA THR A 14 4.60 -6.36 3.64
C THR A 14 3.65 -7.25 4.45
N PRO A 15 3.13 -6.86 5.64
CA PRO A 15 2.23 -7.73 6.40
C PRO A 15 0.92 -8.04 5.65
N ALA A 16 0.40 -7.09 4.86
CA ALA A 16 -0.79 -7.32 4.05
C ALA A 16 -0.54 -8.37 2.96
N LEU A 17 0.61 -8.30 2.28
CA LEU A 17 0.99 -9.28 1.26
C LEU A 17 1.19 -10.68 1.85
N LEU A 18 1.84 -10.77 3.02
CA LEU A 18 2.02 -12.04 3.72
C LEU A 18 0.69 -12.63 4.18
N TRP A 19 -0.19 -11.81 4.75
CA TRP A 19 -1.52 -12.27 5.17
C TRP A 19 -2.36 -12.78 4.00
N VAL A 20 -2.37 -12.08 2.86
CA VAL A 20 -3.04 -12.54 1.64
C VAL A 20 -2.41 -13.83 1.10
N ARG A 21 -1.08 -13.96 1.15
CA ARG A 21 -0.38 -15.19 0.78
C ARG A 21 -0.84 -16.36 1.65
N GLU A 22 -0.90 -16.17 2.96
CA GLU A 22 -1.31 -17.21 3.92
C GLU A 22 -2.77 -17.61 3.71
N LYS A 23 -3.67 -16.65 3.55
CA LYS A 23 -5.10 -16.92 3.30
C LYS A 23 -5.38 -17.52 1.93
N GLY A 24 -4.63 -17.10 0.91
CA GLY A 24 -4.79 -17.58 -0.46
C GLY A 24 -4.04 -18.88 -0.77
N GLY A 25 -3.07 -19.28 0.07
CA GLY A 25 -2.25 -20.48 -0.15
C GLY A 25 -1.34 -20.42 -1.39
N SER A 26 -1.23 -19.27 -2.06
CA SER A 26 -0.55 -19.10 -3.34
C SER A 26 0.12 -17.73 -3.42
N ILE A 27 1.18 -17.64 -4.23
CA ILE A 27 1.84 -16.38 -4.58
C ILE A 27 1.02 -15.52 -5.56
N LEU A 28 0.04 -16.12 -6.26
CA LEU A 28 -0.81 -15.38 -7.19
C LEU A 28 -1.72 -14.39 -6.47
N ALA A 29 -2.25 -14.75 -5.31
CA ALA A 29 -3.12 -13.87 -4.52
C ALA A 29 -2.44 -12.54 -4.12
N PRO A 30 -1.24 -12.53 -3.49
CA PRO A 30 -0.54 -11.29 -3.18
C PRO A 30 0.00 -10.59 -4.44
N ALA A 31 0.34 -11.32 -5.51
CA ALA A 31 0.76 -10.73 -6.78
C ALA A 31 -0.38 -9.94 -7.44
N LEU A 32 -1.60 -10.47 -7.43
CA LEU A 32 -2.79 -9.77 -7.91
C LEU A 32 -3.07 -8.53 -7.06
N LEU A 33 -3.05 -8.65 -5.72
CA LEU A 33 -3.21 -7.49 -4.83
C LEU A 33 -2.20 -6.38 -5.13
N HIS A 34 -0.91 -6.73 -5.21
CA HIS A 34 0.15 -5.76 -5.49
C HIS A 34 0.03 -5.17 -6.91
N GLY A 35 -0.27 -6.00 -7.91
CA GLY A 35 -0.50 -5.56 -9.28
C GLY A 35 -1.67 -4.59 -9.39
N THR A 36 -2.80 -4.89 -8.74
CA THR A 36 -3.97 -4.00 -8.67
C THR A 36 -3.62 -2.70 -7.97
N LEU A 37 -2.89 -2.74 -6.85
CA LEU A 37 -2.44 -1.55 -6.13
C LEU A 37 -1.61 -0.62 -7.04
N ASN A 38 -0.69 -1.20 -7.83
CA ASN A 38 0.12 -0.43 -8.77
C ASN A 38 -0.71 0.16 -9.91
N ALA A 39 -1.68 -0.60 -10.44
CA ALA A 39 -2.57 -0.12 -11.50
C ALA A 39 -3.40 1.10 -11.04
N ILE A 40 -3.94 1.06 -9.80
CA ILE A 40 -4.74 2.17 -9.26
C ILE A 40 -3.88 3.31 -8.71
N ALA A 41 -2.62 3.07 -8.32
CA ALA A 41 -1.74 4.11 -7.81
C ALA A 41 -1.55 5.25 -8.82
N GLY A 42 -1.48 4.92 -10.12
CA GLY A 42 -1.40 5.91 -11.20
C GLY A 42 -2.63 6.81 -11.29
N LEU A 43 -3.82 6.35 -10.91
CA LEU A 43 -5.06 7.16 -10.96
C LEU A 43 -4.95 8.41 -10.08
N SER A 44 -4.26 8.31 -8.95
CA SER A 44 -4.07 9.44 -8.05
C SER A 44 -3.25 10.58 -8.65
N LEU A 45 -2.43 10.30 -9.67
CA LEU A 45 -1.65 11.31 -10.39
C LEU A 45 -2.46 12.00 -11.49
N ILE A 46 -3.57 11.38 -11.93
CA ILE A 46 -4.40 11.85 -13.04
C ILE A 46 -5.65 12.57 -12.52
N LEU A 47 -6.28 12.01 -11.48
CA LEU A 47 -7.59 12.44 -10.98
C LEU A 47 -7.54 13.47 -9.85
N VAL A 48 -6.38 13.66 -9.22
CA VAL A 48 -6.22 14.57 -8.07
C VAL A 48 -5.34 15.73 -8.49
N GLU A 49 -5.81 16.95 -8.22
CA GLU A 49 -5.02 18.16 -8.44
C GLU A 49 -3.74 18.11 -7.62
N ARG A 50 -2.59 18.26 -8.29
CA ARG A 50 -1.28 18.12 -7.67
C ARG A 50 -0.93 19.36 -6.85
N THR A 51 -1.26 19.33 -5.57
CA THR A 51 -0.86 20.36 -4.60
C THR A 51 0.53 20.08 -4.01
N HIS A 52 0.70 18.95 -3.32
CA HIS A 52 1.96 18.53 -2.69
C HIS A 52 2.17 17.03 -2.80
N ASP A 53 3.38 16.61 -3.18
CA ASP A 53 3.74 15.20 -3.40
C ASP A 53 3.61 14.30 -2.17
N LEU A 54 3.67 14.86 -0.96
CA LEU A 54 3.48 14.10 0.29
C LEU A 54 2.02 13.92 0.66
N LEU A 55 1.15 14.84 0.24
CA LEU A 55 -0.26 14.86 0.62
C LEU A 55 -1.14 14.14 -0.40
N ILE A 56 -0.56 13.75 -1.53
CA ILE A 56 -1.27 13.13 -2.65
C ILE A 56 -0.64 11.79 -2.96
N GLY A 57 -1.49 10.87 -3.42
CA GLY A 57 -1.05 9.61 -3.98
C GLY A 57 -0.92 8.48 -2.98
N VAL A 58 -0.88 7.27 -3.53
CA VAL A 58 -0.87 6.01 -2.75
C VAL A 58 0.40 5.84 -1.94
N VAL A 59 1.53 6.39 -2.40
CA VAL A 59 2.82 6.36 -1.67
C VAL A 59 2.96 7.53 -0.69
N GLY A 60 2.04 8.51 -0.72
CA GLY A 60 2.04 9.65 0.17
C GLY A 60 1.55 9.33 1.59
N LEU A 61 1.46 10.36 2.44
CA LEU A 61 0.96 10.26 3.80
C LEU A 61 -0.43 9.60 3.91
N PRO A 62 -1.40 9.85 3.01
CA PRO A 62 -2.71 9.17 3.10
C PRO A 62 -2.60 7.65 2.95
N GLY A 63 -1.80 7.17 2.01
CA GLY A 63 -1.61 5.74 1.81
C GLY A 63 -0.84 5.08 2.95
N LEU A 64 0.21 5.73 3.45
CA LEU A 64 0.94 5.27 4.64
C LEU A 64 0.04 5.23 5.88
N PHE A 65 -0.82 6.23 6.06
CA PHE A 65 -1.76 6.28 7.17
C PHE A 65 -2.76 5.13 7.10
N LEU A 66 -3.35 4.88 5.94
CA LEU A 66 -4.29 3.77 5.73
C LEU A 66 -3.60 2.40 5.91
N LEU A 67 -2.40 2.21 5.38
CA LEU A 67 -1.62 0.99 5.60
C LEU A 67 -1.27 0.79 7.08
N SER A 68 -0.94 1.85 7.80
CA SER A 68 -0.67 1.79 9.24
C SER A 68 -1.91 1.36 10.02
N LEU A 69 -3.07 1.93 9.72
CA LEU A 69 -4.34 1.51 10.31
C LEU A 69 -4.68 0.05 9.98
N PHE A 70 -4.47 -0.36 8.72
CA PHE A 70 -4.67 -1.75 8.30
C PHE A 70 -3.76 -2.71 9.07
N ASN A 71 -2.49 -2.36 9.27
CA ASN A 71 -1.56 -3.15 10.08
C ASN A 71 -1.98 -3.24 11.55
N LEU A 72 -2.47 -2.13 12.14
CA LEU A 72 -3.00 -2.14 13.51
C LEU A 72 -4.23 -3.03 13.64
N TRP A 73 -5.10 -3.04 12.62
CA TRP A 73 -6.24 -3.95 12.54
C TRP A 73 -5.80 -5.40 12.39
N LEU A 74 -4.85 -5.66 11.48
CA LEU A 74 -4.32 -6.99 11.20
C LEU A 74 -3.67 -7.61 12.44
N ARG A 75 -2.91 -6.81 13.19
CA ARG A 75 -2.30 -7.20 14.47
C ARG A 75 -3.31 -7.73 15.50
N ARG A 76 -4.59 -7.34 15.41
CA ARG A 76 -5.64 -7.85 16.32
C ARG A 76 -6.27 -9.17 15.85
N ARG A 77 -5.95 -9.62 14.64
CA ARG A 77 -6.60 -10.76 13.96
C ARG A 77 -5.65 -11.94 13.71
N VAL A 78 -4.35 -11.69 13.81
CA VAL A 78 -3.26 -12.69 13.80
C VAL A 78 -2.89 -12.99 15.24
#